data_AF-A0A7H8K2Y8-F1
#
_entry.id   AF-A0A7H8K2Y8-F1
#
_cell.length_a   1.000
_cell.length_b   1.000
_cell.length_c   1.000
_cell.angle_alpha   90.00
_cell.angle_beta   90.00
_cell.angle_gamma   90.00
#
_symmetry.space_group_name_H-M   'P 1'
#
loop_
_entity.id
_entity.type
_entity.pdbx_description
1 polymer ?
#
loop_
_entity_poly.entity_id
_entity_poly.type
_entity_poly.pdbx_seq_one_letter_code
_entity_poly.pdbx_strand_id
1 'polypeptide(L)'
;MKFRSSSTDLWRVINPKSRAQYTFDTRHTARADSTVALGTVRVPADRASAWKIVDSLNELYWKASEANTSGSACWTRRQKNGHCDELTVTWGPKATDGGYFDQGGTNHIVLTAEDADSRHTVLHEAGHWLQWQLYGRSLPDSPHCEEHTFELASSPGCAWTEAFADAAAAYALGDRRYVYGNGESVELRADSATDWDQGDDVQGRVGGALLDLWAADGPDGGDWNRTIDLMSREVSEDFYDYFTEDRPRAGLDTTGPALDIVHDHTIDY
;
A
#
# COMPACT_ATOMS: atom_id res chain seq x y z
N MET A 1 -3.54 -8.02 -30.55
CA MET A 1 -2.74 -8.24 -29.33
C MET A 1 -3.71 -8.39 -28.17
N LYS A 2 -3.46 -9.32 -27.26
CA LYS A 2 -4.34 -9.56 -26.10
C LYS A 2 -3.72 -8.94 -24.84
N PHE A 3 -4.49 -8.10 -24.16
CA PHE A 3 -4.14 -7.51 -22.87
C PHE A 3 -4.80 -8.31 -21.75
N ARG A 4 -4.09 -8.47 -20.64
CA ARG A 4 -4.55 -9.17 -19.44
C ARG A 4 -4.43 -8.22 -18.24
N SER A 5 -5.37 -8.31 -17.31
CA SER A 5 -5.33 -7.56 -16.05
C SER A 5 -4.40 -8.22 -15.02
N SER A 6 -3.13 -8.41 -15.38
CA SER A 6 -2.13 -9.08 -14.55
C SER A 6 -0.71 -8.65 -14.90
N SER A 7 0.19 -8.79 -13.93
CA SER A 7 1.63 -8.84 -14.14
C SER A 7 2.09 -10.29 -14.26
N THR A 8 3.31 -10.53 -14.73
CA THR A 8 3.85 -11.89 -14.94
C THR A 8 4.19 -12.52 -13.58
N ASP A 9 3.14 -12.97 -12.89
CA ASP A 9 3.13 -13.69 -11.60
C ASP A 9 3.30 -12.83 -10.32
N LEU A 10 3.11 -11.51 -10.41
CA LEU A 10 3.20 -10.61 -9.25
C LEU A 10 1.83 -10.16 -8.71
N TRP A 11 0.88 -9.90 -9.60
CA TRP A 11 -0.51 -9.62 -9.24
C TRP A 11 -1.45 -9.89 -10.39
N ARG A 12 -2.72 -10.07 -10.07
CA ARG A 12 -3.81 -10.23 -11.03
C ARG A 12 -5.12 -9.68 -10.51
N VAL A 13 -5.92 -9.15 -11.42
CA VAL A 13 -7.30 -8.76 -11.14
C VAL A 13 -8.23 -9.74 -11.85
N ILE A 14 -9.14 -10.35 -11.10
CA ILE A 14 -10.00 -11.44 -11.60
C ILE A 14 -11.49 -11.15 -11.34
N ASN A 15 -12.34 -11.74 -12.16
CA ASN A 15 -13.77 -11.70 -11.94
C ASN A 15 -14.13 -12.57 -10.72
N PRO A 16 -14.87 -12.06 -9.73
CA PRO A 16 -15.14 -12.81 -8.50
C PRO A 16 -15.94 -14.09 -8.74
N LYS A 17 -16.79 -14.14 -9.77
CA LYS A 17 -17.64 -15.31 -10.10
C LYS A 17 -16.90 -16.35 -10.94
N SER A 18 -16.28 -15.94 -12.04
CA SER A 18 -15.61 -16.88 -12.95
C SER A 18 -14.17 -17.21 -12.56
N ARG A 19 -13.57 -16.42 -11.66
CA ARG A 19 -12.15 -16.46 -11.27
C ARG A 19 -11.18 -16.22 -12.44
N ALA A 20 -11.70 -15.81 -13.60
CA ALA A 20 -10.89 -15.50 -14.77
C ALA A 20 -10.33 -14.08 -14.72
N GLN A 21 -9.11 -13.88 -15.21
CA GLN A 21 -8.56 -12.54 -15.44
C GLN A 21 -9.40 -11.79 -16.49
N TYR A 22 -9.47 -10.47 -16.34
CA TYR A 22 -10.06 -9.63 -17.36
C TYR A 22 -9.10 -9.54 -18.55
N THR A 23 -9.67 -9.60 -19.75
CA THR A 23 -8.89 -9.49 -20.98
C THR A 23 -9.61 -8.64 -22.00
N PHE A 24 -8.87 -7.95 -22.86
CA PHE A 24 -9.41 -7.37 -24.09
C PHE A 24 -8.38 -7.48 -25.20
N ASP A 25 -8.87 -7.46 -26.44
CA ASP A 25 -8.05 -7.60 -27.63
C ASP A 25 -8.05 -6.29 -28.42
N THR A 26 -6.89 -5.92 -28.95
CA THR A 26 -6.83 -4.89 -30.00
C THR A 26 -7.35 -5.47 -31.31
N ARG A 27 -7.75 -4.58 -32.23
CA ARG A 27 -8.08 -4.97 -33.59
C ARG A 27 -6.97 -5.83 -34.19
N HIS A 28 -7.34 -6.95 -34.80
CA HIS A 28 -6.42 -7.81 -35.52
C HIS A 28 -5.79 -7.05 -36.70
N THR A 29 -4.46 -7.02 -36.74
CA THR A 29 -3.69 -6.59 -37.92
C THR A 29 -3.16 -7.83 -38.64
N ALA A 30 -3.40 -7.92 -39.95
CA ALA A 30 -2.93 -9.04 -40.75
C ALA A 30 -1.42 -8.88 -41.00
N ARG A 31 -0.62 -9.72 -40.34
CA ARG A 31 0.86 -9.75 -40.36
C ARG A 31 1.54 -8.50 -39.79
N ALA A 32 2.36 -8.73 -38.77
CA ALA A 32 3.41 -7.80 -38.37
C ALA A 32 4.74 -8.45 -38.77
N ASP A 33 5.21 -8.17 -39.99
CA ASP A 33 6.60 -8.40 -40.42
C ASP A 33 7.54 -7.27 -39.97
N SER A 34 7.00 -6.25 -39.30
CA SER A 34 7.70 -5.13 -38.68
C SER A 34 7.04 -4.72 -37.34
N THR A 35 7.69 -3.83 -36.58
CA THR A 35 7.07 -3.14 -35.43
C THR A 35 5.81 -2.39 -35.88
N VAL A 36 4.70 -2.58 -35.18
CA VAL A 36 3.41 -1.94 -35.48
C VAL A 36 3.00 -1.04 -34.32
N ALA A 37 2.80 0.26 -34.59
CA ALA A 37 2.19 1.17 -33.63
C ALA A 37 0.68 0.89 -33.52
N LEU A 38 0.21 0.55 -32.32
CA LEU A 38 -1.21 0.27 -32.07
C LEU A 38 -2.04 1.55 -31.84
N GLY A 39 -1.39 2.71 -31.78
CA GLY A 39 -2.01 3.96 -31.35
C GLY A 39 -2.48 3.91 -29.89
N THR A 40 -3.43 4.77 -29.53
CA THR A 40 -4.06 4.73 -28.21
C THR A 40 -5.03 3.55 -28.11
N VAL A 41 -4.68 2.58 -27.28
CA VAL A 41 -5.54 1.45 -26.95
C VAL A 41 -6.33 1.80 -25.69
N ARG A 42 -7.67 1.83 -25.78
CA ARG A 42 -8.53 2.10 -24.64
C ARG A 42 -9.15 0.81 -24.11
N VAL A 43 -9.10 0.65 -22.81
CA VAL A 43 -9.80 -0.43 -22.11
C VAL A 43 -11.31 -0.22 -22.30
N PRO A 44 -12.08 -1.26 -22.65
CA PRO A 44 -13.53 -1.15 -22.69
C PRO A 44 -14.11 -0.70 -21.34
N ALA A 45 -15.14 0.14 -21.36
CA ALA A 45 -15.67 0.78 -20.15
C ALA A 45 -16.13 -0.22 -19.08
N ASP A 46 -16.71 -1.35 -19.49
CA ASP A 46 -17.21 -2.42 -18.61
C ASP A 46 -16.11 -3.13 -17.79
N ARG A 47 -14.83 -2.91 -18.12
CA ARG A 47 -13.68 -3.50 -17.44
C ARG A 47 -12.60 -2.48 -17.10
N ALA A 48 -12.88 -1.18 -17.22
CA ALA A 48 -11.90 -0.12 -16.99
C ALA A 48 -11.29 -0.18 -15.57
N SER A 49 -12.10 -0.47 -14.55
CA SER A 49 -11.65 -0.61 -13.16
C SER A 49 -10.58 -1.70 -13.00
N ALA A 50 -10.61 -2.78 -13.79
CA ALA A 50 -9.57 -3.81 -13.74
C ALA A 50 -8.19 -3.25 -14.08
N TRP A 51 -8.12 -2.37 -15.09
CA TRP A 51 -6.86 -1.76 -15.49
C TRP A 51 -6.46 -0.60 -14.57
N LYS A 52 -7.42 0.14 -14.02
CA LYS A 52 -7.14 1.12 -12.95
C LYS A 52 -6.48 0.45 -11.74
N ILE A 53 -6.99 -0.70 -11.31
CA ILE A 53 -6.39 -1.50 -10.23
C ILE A 53 -4.97 -1.94 -10.64
N VAL A 54 -4.78 -2.46 -11.86
CA VAL A 54 -3.44 -2.84 -12.36
C VAL A 54 -2.48 -1.64 -12.35
N ASP A 55 -2.91 -0.47 -12.82
CA ASP A 55 -2.09 0.73 -12.89
C ASP A 55 -1.73 1.21 -11.47
N SER A 56 -2.67 1.19 -10.53
CA SER A 56 -2.38 1.47 -9.12
C SER A 56 -1.35 0.50 -8.54
N LEU A 57 -1.55 -0.81 -8.70
CA LEU A 57 -0.62 -1.82 -8.17
C LEU A 57 0.79 -1.71 -8.75
N ASN A 58 0.94 -1.25 -10.00
CA ASN A 58 2.25 -0.96 -10.57
C ASN A 58 3.00 0.11 -9.77
N GLU A 59 2.33 1.18 -9.33
CA GLU A 59 2.99 2.26 -8.58
C GLU A 59 3.60 1.73 -7.28
N LEU A 60 2.83 0.98 -6.50
CA LEU A 60 3.32 0.39 -5.25
C LEU A 60 4.41 -0.64 -5.52
N TYR A 61 4.25 -1.49 -6.54
CA TYR A 61 5.24 -2.48 -6.89
C TYR A 61 6.59 -1.85 -7.26
N TRP A 62 6.60 -0.76 -8.04
CA TRP A 62 7.86 -0.11 -8.39
C TRP A 62 8.59 0.43 -7.17
N LYS A 63 7.87 1.04 -6.21
CA LYS A 63 8.46 1.49 -4.94
C LYS A 63 8.97 0.33 -4.08
N ALA A 64 8.20 -0.76 -3.99
CA ALA A 64 8.54 -1.88 -3.10
C ALA A 64 9.70 -2.73 -3.67
N SER A 65 9.70 -2.95 -4.99
CA SER A 65 10.77 -3.68 -5.67
C SER A 65 12.08 -2.91 -5.70
N GLU A 66 12.04 -1.56 -5.77
CA GLU A 66 13.23 -0.72 -5.61
C GLU A 66 13.83 -0.84 -4.21
N ALA A 67 12.98 -0.86 -3.18
CA ALA A 67 13.39 -1.08 -1.79
C ALA A 67 13.91 -2.50 -1.51
N ASN A 68 13.64 -3.47 -2.38
CA ASN A 68 14.02 -4.86 -2.18
C ASN A 68 15.53 -5.08 -2.42
N THR A 69 16.29 -5.06 -1.34
CA THR A 69 17.76 -5.21 -1.34
C THR A 69 18.28 -6.61 -1.74
N SER A 70 17.41 -7.60 -1.93
CA SER A 70 17.81 -8.97 -2.27
C SER A 70 18.22 -9.17 -3.74
N GLY A 71 17.95 -8.20 -4.62
CA GLY A 71 18.12 -8.33 -6.07
C GLY A 71 17.09 -9.27 -6.73
N SER A 72 16.05 -9.67 -5.99
CA SER A 72 14.90 -10.42 -6.49
C SER A 72 13.90 -9.48 -7.18
N ALA A 73 13.17 -9.98 -8.18
CA ALA A 73 12.03 -9.27 -8.79
C ALA A 73 10.73 -9.36 -7.95
N CYS A 74 10.81 -9.92 -6.74
CA CYS A 74 9.66 -10.02 -5.85
C CYS A 74 9.44 -8.73 -5.06
N TRP A 75 8.27 -8.62 -4.41
CA TRP A 75 7.88 -7.45 -3.65
C TRP A 75 8.77 -7.19 -2.44
N THR A 76 9.23 -8.26 -1.79
CA THR A 76 10.08 -8.17 -0.60
C THR A 76 11.21 -9.19 -0.64
N ARG A 77 12.25 -8.98 0.18
CA ARG A 77 13.36 -9.93 0.32
C ARG A 77 12.98 -11.25 1.01
N ARG A 78 11.82 -11.30 1.69
CA ARG A 78 11.31 -12.54 2.30
C ARG A 78 10.80 -13.53 1.25
N GLN A 79 10.57 -13.07 0.03
CA GLN A 79 10.13 -13.89 -1.08
C GLN A 79 11.32 -14.41 -1.89
N LYS A 80 11.28 -15.70 -2.23
CA LYS A 80 12.35 -16.35 -2.99
C LYS A 80 12.33 -15.89 -4.44
N ASN A 81 13.49 -15.54 -4.99
CA ASN A 81 13.61 -15.16 -6.41
C ASN A 81 13.02 -16.23 -7.34
N GLY A 82 12.19 -15.79 -8.29
CA GLY A 82 11.41 -16.66 -9.19
C GLY A 82 10.19 -17.33 -8.56
N HIS A 83 9.87 -17.04 -7.29
CA HIS A 83 8.73 -17.57 -6.54
C HIS A 83 8.09 -16.47 -5.69
N CYS A 84 7.66 -15.39 -6.34
CA CYS A 84 6.96 -14.29 -5.67
C CYS A 84 5.53 -14.73 -5.32
N ASP A 85 4.97 -14.20 -4.23
CA ASP A 85 3.54 -14.38 -3.97
C ASP A 85 2.74 -13.48 -4.90
N GLU A 86 1.75 -14.06 -5.60
CA GLU A 86 0.86 -13.33 -6.50
C GLU A 86 -0.33 -12.73 -5.72
N LEU A 87 -0.45 -11.40 -5.72
CA LEU A 87 -1.60 -10.70 -5.16
C LEU A 87 -2.81 -10.81 -6.09
N THR A 88 -3.92 -11.36 -5.61
CA THR A 88 -5.19 -11.44 -6.33
C THR A 88 -6.11 -10.31 -5.89
N VAL A 89 -6.74 -9.61 -6.84
CA VAL A 89 -7.74 -8.57 -6.55
C VAL A 89 -9.06 -8.87 -7.23
N THR A 90 -10.16 -8.66 -6.52
CA THR A 90 -11.53 -8.70 -7.06
C THR A 90 -12.29 -7.45 -6.66
N TRP A 91 -13.18 -6.96 -7.52
CA TRP A 91 -14.09 -5.86 -7.18
C TRP A 91 -15.52 -6.16 -7.64
N GLY A 92 -16.52 -5.54 -6.99
CA GLY A 92 -17.90 -5.59 -7.45
C GLY A 92 -18.96 -5.20 -6.42
N PRO A 93 -20.25 -5.22 -6.80
CA PRO A 93 -21.36 -4.67 -6.01
C PRO A 93 -21.78 -5.53 -4.80
N LYS A 94 -21.00 -6.57 -4.47
CA LYS A 94 -21.33 -7.52 -3.39
C LYS A 94 -20.50 -7.34 -2.13
N ALA A 95 -19.44 -6.53 -2.16
CA ALA A 95 -18.81 -6.07 -0.94
C ALA A 95 -19.70 -4.96 -0.37
N THR A 96 -20.17 -5.13 0.87
CA THR A 96 -21.01 -4.14 1.57
C THR A 96 -20.24 -3.38 2.65
N ASP A 97 -19.05 -3.88 3.01
CA ASP A 97 -18.36 -3.50 4.24
C ASP A 97 -16.99 -2.85 3.93
N GLY A 98 -16.91 -2.09 2.82
CA GLY A 98 -15.66 -1.50 2.34
C GLY A 98 -14.71 -2.50 1.67
N GLY A 99 -13.56 -1.98 1.22
CA GLY A 99 -12.46 -2.79 0.72
C GLY A 99 -11.73 -3.46 1.87
N TYR A 100 -11.16 -4.65 1.63
CA TYR A 100 -10.31 -5.31 2.61
C TYR A 100 -9.28 -6.25 1.96
N PHE A 101 -8.15 -6.40 2.61
CA PHE A 101 -7.20 -7.49 2.42
C PHE A 101 -7.60 -8.71 3.29
N ASP A 102 -7.75 -9.88 2.67
CA ASP A 102 -8.03 -11.14 3.37
C ASP A 102 -6.76 -11.69 4.03
N GLN A 103 -6.65 -11.40 5.32
CA GLN A 103 -5.58 -11.84 6.21
C GLN A 103 -5.56 -13.36 6.45
N GLY A 104 -6.53 -14.13 5.92
CA GLY A 104 -6.58 -15.59 5.97
C GLY A 104 -5.51 -16.33 5.14
N GLY A 105 -4.46 -15.63 4.71
CA GLY A 105 -3.34 -16.19 3.93
C GLY A 105 -3.66 -16.44 2.46
N THR A 106 -4.69 -15.79 1.92
CA THR A 106 -5.16 -16.03 0.54
C THR A 106 -4.49 -15.11 -0.50
N ASN A 107 -3.69 -14.13 -0.07
CA ASN A 107 -3.13 -13.07 -0.92
C ASN A 107 -4.23 -12.40 -1.76
N HIS A 108 -5.38 -12.10 -1.15
CA HIS A 108 -6.57 -11.67 -1.86
C HIS A 108 -7.11 -10.35 -1.28
N ILE A 109 -7.25 -9.33 -2.14
CA ILE A 109 -7.98 -8.11 -1.86
C ILE A 109 -9.38 -8.16 -2.47
N VAL A 110 -10.37 -7.76 -1.68
CA VAL A 110 -11.77 -7.61 -2.11
C VAL A 110 -12.13 -6.14 -2.01
N LEU A 111 -12.60 -5.55 -3.10
CA LEU A 111 -13.01 -4.15 -3.17
C LEU A 111 -14.51 -4.03 -3.47
N THR A 112 -15.15 -2.99 -2.95
CA THR A 112 -16.43 -2.56 -3.50
C THR A 112 -16.26 -1.97 -4.90
N ALA A 113 -17.37 -1.66 -5.58
CA ALA A 113 -17.30 -0.95 -6.85
C ALA A 113 -16.74 0.48 -6.69
N GLU A 114 -17.06 1.12 -5.56
CA GLU A 114 -16.63 2.48 -5.22
C GLU A 114 -15.15 2.52 -4.82
N ASP A 115 -14.67 1.55 -4.04
CA ASP A 115 -13.25 1.49 -3.65
C ASP A 115 -12.34 1.27 -4.84
N ALA A 116 -12.80 0.52 -5.85
CA ALA A 116 -12.08 0.37 -7.11
C ALA A 116 -11.94 1.70 -7.88
N ASP A 117 -12.72 2.72 -7.51
CA ASP A 117 -12.60 4.08 -8.02
C ASP A 117 -11.61 4.97 -7.24
N SER A 118 -11.10 4.52 -6.10
CA SER A 118 -9.98 5.17 -5.43
C SER A 118 -8.66 4.45 -5.73
N ARG A 119 -7.65 5.20 -6.19
CA ARG A 119 -6.28 4.66 -6.25
C ARG A 119 -5.72 4.46 -4.84
N HIS A 120 -6.03 5.37 -3.91
CA HIS A 120 -5.62 5.28 -2.52
C HIS A 120 -6.19 4.04 -1.84
N THR A 121 -7.49 3.74 -1.98
CA THR A 121 -8.08 2.54 -1.36
C THR A 121 -7.51 1.25 -1.96
N VAL A 122 -7.34 1.18 -3.29
CA VAL A 122 -6.66 0.03 -3.92
C VAL A 122 -5.26 -0.18 -3.36
N LEU A 123 -4.51 0.91 -3.16
CA LEU A 123 -3.14 0.87 -2.67
C LEU A 123 -3.05 0.65 -1.17
N HIS A 124 -4.02 1.12 -0.40
CA HIS A 124 -4.15 0.90 1.04
C HIS A 124 -4.31 -0.60 1.31
N GLU A 125 -5.25 -1.27 0.63
CA GLU A 125 -5.40 -2.73 0.76
C GLU A 125 -4.15 -3.49 0.29
N ALA A 126 -3.46 -2.99 -0.74
CA ALA A 126 -2.20 -3.54 -1.18
C ALA A 126 -1.05 -3.25 -0.20
N GLY A 127 -1.14 -2.16 0.57
CA GLY A 127 -0.25 -1.78 1.67
C GLY A 127 -0.37 -2.76 2.84
N HIS A 128 -1.58 -3.13 3.23
CA HIS A 128 -1.85 -4.22 4.19
C HIS A 128 -1.20 -5.52 3.75
N TRP A 129 -1.40 -5.91 2.49
CA TRP A 129 -0.75 -7.10 1.93
C TRP A 129 0.78 -6.97 1.89
N LEU A 130 1.32 -5.79 1.56
CA LEU A 130 2.76 -5.54 1.57
C LEU A 130 3.34 -5.67 2.97
N GLN A 131 2.72 -5.07 3.98
CA GLN A 131 3.14 -5.21 5.38
C GLN A 131 3.12 -6.67 5.82
N TRP A 132 2.05 -7.40 5.50
CA TRP A 132 1.96 -8.85 5.72
C TRP A 132 3.14 -9.61 5.08
N GLN A 133 3.53 -9.26 3.86
CA GLN A 133 4.69 -9.86 3.18
C GLN A 133 6.03 -9.44 3.82
N LEU A 134 6.14 -8.21 4.32
CA LEU A 134 7.32 -7.71 5.02
C LEU A 134 7.48 -8.41 6.37
N TYR A 135 6.40 -8.72 7.07
CA TYR A 135 6.44 -9.41 8.37
C TYR A 135 6.41 -10.93 8.28
N GLY A 136 6.57 -11.50 7.07
CA GLY A 136 6.69 -12.94 6.92
C GLY A 136 5.35 -13.68 7.10
N ARG A 137 4.27 -13.04 6.66
CA ARG A 137 2.88 -13.51 6.71
C ARG A 137 2.25 -13.43 8.09
N SER A 138 2.44 -12.28 8.73
CA SER A 138 1.74 -11.86 9.94
C SER A 138 1.49 -10.36 9.88
N LEU A 139 0.50 -9.90 10.63
CA LEU A 139 0.32 -8.49 10.97
C LEU A 139 0.30 -8.38 12.50
N PRO A 140 0.56 -7.18 13.05
CA PRO A 140 0.47 -6.94 14.48
C PRO A 140 -0.90 -7.25 15.07
N ASP A 141 -0.93 -7.55 16.36
CA ASP A 141 -2.21 -7.69 17.08
C ASP A 141 -2.95 -6.34 17.08
N SER A 142 -4.17 -6.34 16.55
CA SER A 142 -4.94 -5.13 16.29
C SER A 142 -6.33 -5.21 16.94
N PRO A 143 -6.41 -5.29 18.29
CA PRO A 143 -7.69 -5.33 18.98
C PRO A 143 -8.48 -4.06 18.69
N HIS A 144 -9.80 -4.20 18.55
CA HIS A 144 -10.74 -3.09 18.33
C HIS A 144 -10.52 -2.28 17.04
N CYS A 145 -9.98 -2.90 15.99
CA CYS A 145 -9.75 -2.26 14.69
C CYS A 145 -10.99 -2.26 13.76
N GLU A 146 -12.21 -2.42 14.29
CA GLU A 146 -13.43 -2.53 13.46
C GLU A 146 -13.96 -1.17 12.98
N GLU A 147 -13.69 -0.09 13.73
CA GLU A 147 -14.10 1.29 13.42
C GLU A 147 -12.89 2.23 13.58
N HIS A 148 -11.86 2.04 12.76
CA HIS A 148 -10.70 2.94 12.74
C HIS A 148 -10.96 4.13 11.79
N THR A 149 -10.56 5.33 12.20
CA THR A 149 -10.57 6.54 11.37
C THR A 149 -9.25 7.29 11.52
N PHE A 150 -8.96 8.19 10.58
CA PHE A 150 -7.70 8.94 10.57
C PHE A 150 -7.46 9.74 11.86
N GLU A 151 -8.53 10.25 12.45
CA GLU A 151 -8.48 11.27 13.50
C GLU A 151 -8.61 10.73 14.93
N LEU A 152 -9.08 9.49 15.09
CA LEU A 152 -9.43 8.93 16.39
C LEU A 152 -8.41 7.88 16.84
N ALA A 153 -8.17 7.84 18.15
CA ALA A 153 -7.38 6.79 18.76
C ALA A 153 -8.07 5.42 18.64
N SER A 154 -7.27 4.39 18.34
CA SER A 154 -7.69 3.01 18.19
C SER A 154 -6.92 2.10 19.16
N SER A 155 -6.12 1.15 18.65
CA SER A 155 -5.07 0.47 19.40
C SER A 155 -3.72 0.69 18.71
N PRO A 156 -2.58 0.66 19.42
CA PRO A 156 -1.28 0.90 18.80
C PRO A 156 -0.98 0.03 17.57
N GLY A 157 -1.30 -1.28 17.64
CA GLY A 157 -1.12 -2.20 16.51
C GLY A 157 -2.07 -1.93 15.34
N CYS A 158 -3.32 -1.56 15.61
CA CYS A 158 -4.28 -1.14 14.58
C CYS A 158 -3.80 0.15 13.91
N ALA A 159 -3.48 1.18 14.69
CA ALA A 159 -2.99 2.46 14.20
C ALA A 159 -1.74 2.29 13.33
N TRP A 160 -0.81 1.44 13.75
CA TRP A 160 0.40 1.13 12.98
C TRP A 160 0.10 0.43 11.65
N THR A 161 -0.76 -0.57 11.66
CA THR A 161 -1.14 -1.35 10.47
C THR A 161 -1.85 -0.46 9.44
N GLU A 162 -2.85 0.29 9.89
CA GLU A 162 -3.62 1.20 9.04
C GLU A 162 -2.77 2.37 8.53
N ALA A 163 -1.96 2.97 9.41
CA ALA A 163 -1.06 4.06 9.05
C ALA A 163 -0.03 3.66 8.01
N PHE A 164 0.54 2.45 8.12
CA PHE A 164 1.47 1.95 7.11
C PHE A 164 0.79 1.82 5.76
N ALA A 165 -0.41 1.25 5.71
CA ALA A 165 -1.19 1.11 4.48
C ALA A 165 -1.52 2.48 3.84
N ASP A 166 -1.94 3.45 4.65
CA ASP A 166 -2.23 4.82 4.22
C ASP A 166 -0.98 5.54 3.69
N ALA A 167 0.11 5.50 4.45
CA ALA A 167 1.37 6.12 4.08
C ALA A 167 1.97 5.47 2.82
N ALA A 168 1.90 4.14 2.69
CA ALA A 168 2.33 3.42 1.49
C ALA A 168 1.53 3.85 0.25
N ALA A 169 0.23 4.03 0.38
CA ALA A 169 -0.63 4.50 -0.71
C ALA A 169 -0.27 5.94 -1.13
N ALA A 170 -0.16 6.86 -0.18
CA ALA A 170 0.20 8.26 -0.45
C ALA A 170 1.62 8.38 -1.02
N TYR A 171 2.59 7.64 -0.47
CA TYR A 171 3.98 7.62 -0.93
C TYR A 171 4.09 7.08 -2.36
N ALA A 172 3.39 5.98 -2.70
CA ALA A 172 3.37 5.42 -4.04
C ALA A 172 2.76 6.39 -5.07
N LEU A 173 1.77 7.20 -4.66
CA LEU A 173 1.14 8.21 -5.51
C LEU A 173 1.89 9.55 -5.54
N GLY A 174 2.89 9.73 -4.68
CA GLY A 174 3.66 10.96 -4.55
C GLY A 174 2.83 12.13 -4.01
N ASP A 175 1.85 11.85 -3.15
CA ASP A 175 1.05 12.87 -2.47
C ASP A 175 1.03 12.68 -0.94
N ARG A 176 0.21 13.48 -0.25
CA ARG A 176 0.10 13.50 1.23
C ARG A 176 -1.34 13.44 1.70
N ARG A 177 -2.17 12.70 1.00
CA ARG A 177 -3.60 12.62 1.28
C ARG A 177 -4.09 11.21 1.05
N TYR A 178 -5.27 10.93 1.57
CA TYR A 178 -6.09 9.80 1.19
C TYR A 178 -7.32 10.31 0.43
N VAL A 179 -7.63 9.74 -0.73
CA VAL A 179 -8.83 10.09 -1.50
C VAL A 179 -9.78 8.90 -1.49
N TYR A 180 -11.01 9.07 -1.04
CA TYR A 180 -12.03 8.01 -1.02
C TYR A 180 -12.64 7.79 -2.41
N GLY A 181 -13.37 6.68 -2.58
CA GLY A 181 -14.04 6.34 -3.86
C GLY A 181 -15.07 7.38 -4.30
N ASN A 182 -15.73 8.07 -3.35
CA ASN A 182 -16.63 9.20 -3.62
C ASN A 182 -15.90 10.51 -4.00
N GLY A 183 -14.57 10.55 -3.91
CA GLY A 183 -13.73 11.72 -4.21
C GLY A 183 -13.49 12.69 -3.05
N GLU A 184 -14.07 12.45 -1.87
CA GLU A 184 -13.67 13.14 -0.63
C GLU A 184 -12.23 12.79 -0.28
N SER A 185 -11.57 13.62 0.52
CA SER A 185 -10.16 13.38 0.88
C SER A 185 -9.81 13.88 2.26
N VAL A 186 -8.87 13.19 2.91
CA VAL A 186 -8.21 13.59 4.16
C VAL A 186 -6.74 13.87 3.87
N GLU A 187 -6.21 14.98 4.34
CA GLU A 187 -4.78 15.27 4.26
C GLU A 187 -4.04 14.55 5.40
N LEU A 188 -3.02 13.77 5.07
CA LEU A 188 -2.10 13.10 6.00
C LEU A 188 -1.01 14.07 6.46
N ARG A 189 -1.46 15.23 6.94
CA ARG A 189 -0.66 16.26 7.62
C ARG A 189 -1.23 16.48 8.99
N ALA A 190 -1.13 15.42 9.78
CA ALA A 190 -1.70 15.36 11.11
C ALA A 190 -0.74 16.01 12.11
N ASP A 191 -0.46 17.29 11.94
CA ASP A 191 0.40 18.06 12.85
C ASP A 191 -0.38 18.59 14.06
N SER A 192 0.31 19.17 15.04
CA SER A 192 -0.31 19.75 16.24
C SER A 192 -1.42 20.80 16.00
N ALA A 193 -1.65 21.27 14.77
CA ALA A 193 -2.73 22.19 14.42
C ALA A 193 -4.06 21.50 14.09
N THR A 194 -4.08 20.17 13.91
CA THR A 194 -5.33 19.41 13.71
C THR A 194 -6.01 19.07 15.04
N ASP A 195 -7.34 19.00 15.04
CA ASP A 195 -8.18 18.60 16.19
C ASP A 195 -8.32 17.06 16.30
N TRP A 196 -7.30 16.33 15.85
CA TRP A 196 -7.27 14.86 15.95
C TRP A 196 -6.78 14.46 17.34
N ASP A 197 -7.12 13.26 17.78
CA ASP A 197 -6.54 12.67 18.97
C ASP A 197 -4.99 12.69 18.88
N GLN A 198 -4.34 12.58 20.03
CA GLN A 198 -2.88 12.61 20.16
C GLN A 198 -2.35 11.21 20.46
N GLY A 199 -1.10 10.94 20.10
CA GLY A 199 -0.44 9.67 20.35
C GLY A 199 -0.30 8.80 19.10
N ASP A 200 0.41 7.69 19.28
CA ASP A 200 0.71 6.70 18.24
C ASP A 200 -0.36 5.61 18.10
N ASP A 201 -1.45 5.70 18.87
CA ASP A 201 -2.68 4.96 18.67
C ASP A 201 -3.64 5.63 17.66
N VAL A 202 -3.22 6.74 17.03
CA VAL A 202 -3.97 7.48 16.01
C VAL A 202 -3.31 7.28 14.63
N GLN A 203 -3.96 6.50 13.75
CA GLN A 203 -3.37 6.10 12.45
C GLN A 203 -2.92 7.31 11.61
N GLY A 204 -3.67 8.41 11.68
CA GLY A 204 -3.37 9.61 10.91
C GLY A 204 -2.10 10.33 11.38
N ARG A 205 -1.80 10.31 12.68
CA ARG A 205 -0.56 10.84 13.27
C ARG A 205 0.63 10.00 12.81
N VAL A 206 0.51 8.68 12.95
CA VAL A 206 1.55 7.73 12.54
C VAL A 206 1.80 7.79 11.03
N GLY A 207 0.75 7.82 10.21
CA GLY A 207 0.85 7.88 8.76
C GLY A 207 1.47 9.19 8.27
N GLY A 208 1.12 10.31 8.90
CA GLY A 208 1.78 11.60 8.66
C GLY A 208 3.27 11.56 8.99
N ALA A 209 3.63 11.04 10.18
CA ALA A 209 5.02 10.92 10.61
C ALA A 209 5.84 10.05 9.67
N LEU A 210 5.32 8.90 9.21
CA LEU A 210 5.99 8.06 8.21
C LEU A 210 6.30 8.84 6.93
N LEU A 211 5.33 9.60 6.40
CA LEU A 211 5.53 10.39 5.18
C LEU A 211 6.60 11.48 5.36
N ASP A 212 6.72 12.09 6.54
CA ASP A 212 7.78 13.06 6.84
C ASP A 212 9.14 12.41 7.07
N LEU A 213 9.18 11.23 7.69
CA LEU A 213 10.41 10.45 7.82
C LEU A 213 10.98 10.08 6.44
N TRP A 214 10.11 9.67 5.51
CA TRP A 214 10.45 9.24 4.14
C TRP A 214 10.56 10.40 3.13
N ALA A 215 10.25 11.63 3.52
CA ALA A 215 10.26 12.77 2.63
C ALA A 215 11.66 12.99 2.03
N ALA A 216 11.74 13.67 0.88
CA ALA A 216 12.99 13.94 0.17
C ALA A 216 14.06 14.65 1.05
N ASP A 217 13.61 15.45 2.01
CA ASP A 217 14.40 16.16 3.03
C ASP A 217 14.28 15.52 4.43
N GLY A 218 13.60 14.38 4.53
CA GLY A 218 13.46 13.59 5.75
C GLY A 218 14.74 12.84 6.16
N PRO A 219 14.84 12.43 7.43
CA PRO A 219 16.04 11.79 7.99
C PRO A 219 16.32 10.40 7.42
N ASP A 220 15.35 9.76 6.72
CA ASP A 220 15.52 8.40 6.22
C ASP A 220 16.27 8.32 4.88
N GLY A 221 16.72 9.46 4.36
CA GLY A 221 17.55 9.54 3.15
C GLY A 221 16.78 9.86 1.88
N GLY A 222 15.55 10.36 2.01
CA GLY A 222 14.75 10.80 0.87
C GLY A 222 13.79 9.76 0.30
N ASP A 223 13.68 8.60 0.94
CA ASP A 223 12.81 7.50 0.52
C ASP A 223 12.41 6.58 1.69
N TRP A 224 11.54 5.61 1.41
CA TRP A 224 11.09 4.60 2.38
C TRP A 224 11.96 3.33 2.40
N ASN A 225 13.02 3.24 1.58
CA ASN A 225 13.70 1.98 1.28
C ASN A 225 14.32 1.36 2.53
N ARG A 226 14.86 2.20 3.42
CA ARG A 226 15.44 1.76 4.70
C ARG A 226 14.38 1.22 5.67
N THR A 227 13.18 1.81 5.68
CA THR A 227 12.03 1.31 6.45
C THR A 227 11.57 -0.04 5.91
N ILE A 228 11.42 -0.18 4.59
CA ILE A 228 11.02 -1.45 3.97
C ILE A 228 12.06 -2.54 4.23
N ASP A 229 13.36 -2.25 4.11
CA ASP A 229 14.41 -3.23 4.45
C ASP A 229 14.43 -3.59 5.94
N LEU A 230 14.15 -2.64 6.84
CA LEU A 230 13.96 -2.90 8.28
C LEU A 230 12.78 -3.84 8.51
N MET A 231 11.59 -3.49 8.01
CA MET A 231 10.37 -4.28 8.23
C MET A 231 10.47 -5.67 7.62
N SER A 232 11.29 -5.84 6.59
CA SER A 232 11.55 -7.17 6.01
C SER A 232 12.47 -8.06 6.85
N ARG A 233 13.04 -7.54 7.95
CA ARG A 233 13.93 -8.26 8.89
C ARG A 233 13.31 -8.35 10.28
N GLU A 234 12.79 -7.24 10.77
CA GLU A 234 12.16 -7.10 12.08
C GLU A 234 10.63 -6.98 11.93
N VAL A 235 9.90 -7.42 12.96
CA VAL A 235 8.44 -7.29 13.03
C VAL A 235 8.14 -6.37 14.20
N SER A 236 7.63 -5.17 13.92
CA SER A 236 7.21 -4.21 14.93
C SER A 236 5.73 -4.39 15.22
N GLU A 237 5.35 -4.59 16.49
CA GLU A 237 3.95 -4.78 16.89
C GLU A 237 3.16 -3.46 16.87
N ASP A 238 3.83 -2.32 16.98
CA ASP A 238 3.24 -0.99 16.86
C ASP A 238 4.28 0.04 16.39
N PHE A 239 3.87 1.31 16.34
CA PHE A 239 4.76 2.40 15.94
C PHE A 239 5.83 2.70 17.00
N TYR A 240 5.55 2.47 18.29
CA TYR A 240 6.53 2.60 19.37
C TYR A 240 7.68 1.62 19.18
N ASP A 241 7.38 0.33 18.95
CA ASP A 241 8.38 -0.71 18.68
C ASP A 241 9.19 -0.38 17.42
N TYR A 242 8.51 0.02 16.35
CA TYR A 242 9.18 0.45 15.13
C TYR A 242 10.14 1.60 15.42
N PHE A 243 9.67 2.66 16.10
CA PHE A 243 10.43 3.88 16.24
C PHE A 243 11.55 3.78 17.27
N THR A 244 11.29 3.17 18.43
CA THR A 244 12.20 3.17 19.56
C THR A 244 13.11 1.94 19.60
N GLU A 245 12.69 0.80 19.04
CA GLU A 245 13.47 -0.44 19.07
C GLU A 245 14.09 -0.81 17.72
N ASP A 246 13.29 -0.87 16.65
CA ASP A 246 13.73 -1.45 15.38
C ASP A 246 14.50 -0.47 14.50
N ARG A 247 14.06 0.79 14.44
CA ARG A 247 14.80 1.87 13.75
C ARG A 247 16.28 1.95 14.17
N PRO A 248 16.63 2.03 15.46
CA PRO A 248 18.04 2.13 15.85
C PRO A 248 18.82 0.84 15.56
N ARG A 249 18.18 -0.34 15.58
CA ARG A 249 18.81 -1.61 15.13
C ARG A 249 19.15 -1.57 13.63
N ALA A 250 18.37 -0.85 12.83
CA ALA A 250 18.66 -0.60 11.41
C ALA A 250 19.54 0.64 11.15
N GLY A 251 20.02 1.30 12.21
CA GLY A 251 20.81 2.53 12.11
C GLY A 251 20.02 3.73 11.59
N LEU A 252 18.69 3.71 11.71
CA LEU A 252 17.83 4.87 11.48
C LEU A 252 17.78 5.72 12.74
N ASP A 253 17.76 7.04 12.57
CA ASP A 253 17.74 7.96 13.69
C ASP A 253 16.38 7.92 14.41
N THR A 254 16.44 8.04 15.73
CA THR A 254 15.31 8.16 16.67
C THR A 254 15.40 9.43 17.50
N THR A 255 16.35 10.31 17.17
CA THR A 255 16.65 11.56 17.88
C THR A 255 16.80 12.69 16.88
N GLY A 256 16.89 13.94 17.36
CA GLY A 256 17.03 15.11 16.49
C GLY A 256 15.84 15.22 15.52
N PRO A 257 16.07 15.44 14.21
CA PRO A 257 14.99 15.63 13.25
C PRO A 257 13.95 14.51 13.22
N ALA A 258 14.35 13.26 13.45
CA ALA A 258 13.41 12.13 13.47
C ALA A 258 12.46 12.20 14.67
N LEU A 259 12.97 12.63 15.84
CA LEU A 259 12.15 12.81 17.05
C LEU A 259 11.28 14.07 16.93
N ASP A 260 11.83 15.15 16.34
CA ASP A 260 11.08 16.39 16.08
C ASP A 260 9.86 16.10 15.18
N ILE A 261 10.01 15.29 14.12
CA ILE A 261 8.89 14.87 13.25
C ILE A 261 7.79 14.16 14.06
N VAL A 262 8.16 13.19 14.88
CA VAL A 262 7.20 12.41 15.67
C VAL A 262 6.48 13.31 16.69
N HIS A 263 7.20 14.23 17.33
CA HIS A 263 6.62 15.25 18.21
C HIS A 263 5.70 16.24 17.49
N ASP A 264 6.05 16.68 16.28
CA ASP A 264 5.20 17.56 15.46
C ASP A 264 3.86 16.90 15.12
N HIS A 265 3.86 15.57 15.02
CA HIS A 265 2.67 14.71 14.91
C HIS A 265 2.05 14.32 16.26
N THR A 266 2.37 15.01 17.36
CA THR A 266 1.79 14.78 18.70
C THR A 266 1.99 13.37 19.25
N ILE A 267 3.07 12.70 18.84
CA ILE A 267 3.51 11.41 19.39
C ILE A 267 4.71 11.69 20.32
N ASP A 268 4.71 11.10 21.52
CA ASP A 268 5.70 11.38 22.58
C ASP A 268 6.32 10.07 23.09
N TYR A 269 7.65 9.97 23.07
CA TYR A 269 8.46 8.76 23.33
C TYR A 269 9.61 8.99 24.31
#